data_AF-A0A9P6AN44-F1
#
_entry.id   AF-A0A9P6AN44-F1
#
_cell.length_a   1.000
_cell.length_b   1.000
_cell.length_c   1.000
_cell.angle_alpha   90.00
_cell.angle_beta   90.00
_cell.angle_gamma   90.00
#
_symmetry.space_group_name_H-M   'P 1'
#
loop_
_entity.id
_entity.type
_entity.pdbx_description
1 polymer ?
#
loop_
_entity_poly.entity_id
_entity_poly.type
_entity_poly.pdbx_seq_one_letter_code
_entity_poly.pdbx_strand_id
1 'polypeptide(L)'
;MAAQNTPINPGPQLPDFAEITDHANHVVEGLPLLQNLPVVDNGAQILASLEYDNHLNSVNRQLNGLNARIGNVETNLNYRITALDARLDSLDTQFTNFGTRLQASETNAQARLFNSHISSRDTPLEPLVSAIDGTLIIGFPATSGALSGLSGTSSGSSMATC
;
A
#
# COMPACT_ATOMS: atom_id res chain seq x y z
N MET A 1 -50.61 -102.93 -48.69
CA MET A 1 -49.38 -102.12 -48.89
C MET A 1 -49.69 -100.71 -48.43
N ALA A 2 -49.12 -100.30 -47.29
CA ALA A 2 -49.39 -99.00 -46.67
C ALA A 2 -48.48 -97.93 -47.27
N ALA A 3 -49.07 -96.83 -47.76
CA ALA A 3 -48.33 -95.64 -48.17
C ALA A 3 -48.01 -94.82 -46.91
N GLN A 4 -46.71 -94.64 -46.63
CA GLN A 4 -46.23 -93.77 -45.56
C GLN A 4 -46.34 -92.32 -46.00
N ASN A 5 -47.09 -91.52 -45.23
CA ASN A 5 -47.20 -90.07 -45.39
C ASN A 5 -46.11 -89.42 -44.53
N THR A 6 -45.03 -88.95 -45.13
CA THR A 6 -43.98 -88.18 -44.45
C THR A 6 -44.46 -86.75 -44.16
N PRO A 7 -44.28 -86.20 -42.94
CA PRO A 7 -44.68 -84.83 -42.63
C PRO A 7 -43.79 -83.81 -43.35
N ILE A 8 -44.44 -82.77 -43.88
CA ILE A 8 -43.81 -81.60 -44.49
C ILE A 8 -43.05 -80.82 -43.39
N ASN A 9 -41.76 -80.60 -43.61
CA ASN A 9 -40.91 -79.73 -42.79
C ASN A 9 -41.42 -78.28 -42.86
N PRO A 10 -41.82 -77.63 -41.75
CA PRO A 10 -42.17 -76.22 -41.78
C PRO A 10 -40.90 -75.40 -42.04
N GLY A 11 -40.99 -74.45 -42.97
CA GLY A 11 -39.88 -73.57 -43.36
C GLY A 11 -39.33 -72.72 -42.18
N PRO A 12 -38.28 -71.92 -42.43
CA PRO A 12 -37.61 -71.14 -41.38
C PRO A 12 -38.63 -70.31 -40.59
N GLN A 13 -38.65 -70.51 -39.27
CA GLN A 13 -39.56 -69.80 -38.37
C GLN A 13 -39.26 -68.30 -38.42
N LEU A 14 -40.30 -67.49 -38.66
CA LEU A 14 -40.22 -66.03 -38.62
C LEU A 14 -39.94 -65.57 -37.17
N PRO A 15 -39.12 -64.52 -36.96
CA PRO A 15 -38.87 -63.97 -35.62
C PRO A 15 -40.16 -63.49 -34.96
N ASP A 16 -40.31 -63.76 -33.66
CA ASP A 16 -41.44 -63.30 -32.87
C ASP A 16 -41.25 -61.83 -32.45
N PHE A 17 -41.90 -60.91 -33.16
CA PHE A 17 -41.81 -59.48 -32.88
C PHE A 17 -42.50 -59.06 -31.58
N ALA A 18 -43.44 -59.86 -31.06
CA ALA A 18 -44.08 -59.58 -29.78
C ALA A 18 -43.09 -59.79 -28.64
N GLU A 19 -42.35 -60.90 -28.67
CA GLU A 19 -41.26 -61.19 -27.74
C GLU A 19 -40.16 -60.13 -27.82
N ILE A 20 -39.79 -59.69 -29.03
CA ILE A 20 -38.83 -58.59 -29.21
C ILE A 20 -39.32 -57.28 -28.58
N THR A 21 -40.62 -56.99 -28.70
CA THR A 21 -41.23 -55.78 -28.15
C THR A 21 -41.26 -55.82 -26.61
N ASP A 22 -41.58 -56.98 -26.03
CA ASP A 22 -41.53 -57.20 -24.58
C ASP A 22 -40.11 -57.06 -24.03
N HIS A 23 -39.12 -57.64 -24.71
CA HIS A 23 -37.71 -57.45 -24.34
C HIS A 23 -37.27 -55.99 -24.43
N ALA A 24 -37.71 -55.26 -25.45
CA ALA A 24 -37.41 -53.84 -25.59
C ALA A 24 -38.03 -53.01 -24.44
N ASN A 25 -39.28 -53.30 -24.07
CA ASN A 25 -39.94 -52.64 -22.95
C ASN A 25 -39.23 -52.94 -21.62
N HIS A 26 -38.79 -54.17 -21.40
CA HIS A 26 -38.04 -54.54 -20.19
C HIS A 26 -36.69 -53.83 -20.09
N VAL A 27 -36.00 -53.62 -21.22
CA VAL A 27 -34.77 -52.81 -21.25
C VAL A 27 -35.08 -51.36 -20.90
N VAL A 28 -36.14 -50.79 -21.46
CA VAL A 28 -36.56 -49.41 -21.17
C VAL A 28 -36.94 -49.23 -19.69
N GLU A 29 -37.60 -50.20 -19.08
CA GLU A 29 -37.90 -50.22 -17.64
C GLU A 29 -36.65 -50.36 -16.76
N GLY A 30 -35.60 -51.00 -17.27
CA GLY A 30 -34.32 -51.15 -16.59
C GLY A 30 -33.43 -49.90 -16.63
N LEU A 31 -33.60 -49.03 -17.62
CA LEU A 31 -32.78 -47.81 -17.78
C LEU A 31 -32.84 -46.87 -16.56
N PRO A 32 -33.99 -46.62 -15.91
CA PRO A 32 -34.07 -45.87 -14.66
C PRO A 32 -33.26 -46.49 -13.52
N LEU A 33 -33.13 -47.82 -13.46
CA LEU A 33 -32.38 -48.52 -12.40
C LEU A 33 -30.87 -48.30 -12.53
N LEU A 34 -30.37 -47.94 -13.71
CA LEU A 34 -28.96 -47.61 -13.93
C LEU A 34 -28.53 -46.39 -13.10
N GLN A 35 -29.46 -45.50 -12.75
CA GLN A 35 -29.20 -44.32 -11.93
C GLN A 35 -28.86 -44.69 -10.47
N ASN A 36 -29.27 -45.88 -10.01
CA ASN A 36 -28.97 -46.40 -8.68
C ASN A 36 -27.72 -47.31 -8.67
N LEU A 37 -27.01 -47.42 -9.80
CA LEU A 37 -25.77 -48.19 -9.83
C LEU A 37 -24.69 -47.40 -9.06
N PRO A 38 -23.95 -48.05 -8.15
CA PRO A 38 -22.87 -47.40 -7.39
C PRO A 38 -21.87 -46.66 -8.26
N VAL A 39 -21.64 -47.12 -9.50
CA VAL A 39 -20.71 -46.50 -10.44
C VAL A 39 -21.20 -45.11 -10.92
N VAL A 40 -22.50 -44.92 -11.08
CA VAL A 40 -23.10 -43.64 -11.52
C VAL A 40 -23.13 -42.65 -10.36
N ASP A 41 -23.51 -43.11 -9.16
CA ASP A 41 -23.49 -42.30 -7.94
C ASP A 41 -22.07 -41.85 -7.57
N ASN A 42 -21.10 -42.76 -7.62
CA ASN A 42 -19.69 -42.43 -7.37
C ASN A 42 -19.15 -41.45 -8.42
N GLY A 43 -19.55 -41.60 -9.69
CA GLY A 43 -19.18 -40.66 -10.75
C GLY A 43 -19.71 -39.24 -10.50
N ALA A 44 -20.98 -39.13 -10.08
CA ALA A 44 -21.59 -37.85 -9.71
C ALA A 44 -20.89 -37.20 -8.50
N GLN A 45 -20.55 -37.99 -7.49
CA GLN A 45 -19.80 -37.51 -6.31
C GLN A 45 -18.39 -37.05 -6.68
N ILE A 46 -17.70 -37.77 -7.57
CA ILE A 46 -16.37 -37.38 -8.05
C ILE A 46 -16.44 -36.04 -8.81
N LEU A 47 -17.42 -35.88 -9.70
CA LEU A 47 -17.61 -34.60 -10.41
C LEU A 47 -17.89 -33.44 -9.45
N ALA A 48 -18.72 -33.66 -8.44
CA ALA A 48 -18.98 -32.67 -7.39
C ALA A 48 -17.72 -32.32 -6.59
N SER A 49 -16.87 -33.31 -6.28
CA SER A 49 -15.58 -33.04 -5.60
C SER A 49 -14.61 -32.23 -6.47
N LEU A 50 -14.56 -32.48 -7.77
CA LEU A 50 -13.70 -31.73 -8.70
C LEU A 50 -14.19 -30.29 -8.85
N GLU A 51 -15.50 -30.07 -8.87
CA GLU A 51 -16.07 -28.72 -8.87
C GLU A 51 -15.74 -27.96 -7.58
N TYR A 52 -15.82 -28.64 -6.44
CA TYR A 52 -15.39 -28.08 -5.16
C TYR A 52 -13.90 -27.70 -5.15
N ASP A 53 -13.02 -28.54 -5.67
CA ASP A 53 -11.59 -28.24 -5.80
C ASP A 53 -11.34 -27.03 -6.69
N ASN A 54 -12.07 -26.92 -7.80
CA ASN A 54 -11.99 -25.74 -8.68
C ASN A 54 -12.44 -24.46 -7.96
N HIS A 55 -13.49 -24.56 -7.14
CA HIS A 55 -13.95 -23.45 -6.32
C HIS A 55 -12.89 -23.02 -5.29
N LEU A 56 -12.31 -23.98 -4.56
CA LEU A 56 -11.22 -23.72 -3.61
C LEU A 56 -10.00 -23.08 -4.30
N ASN A 57 -9.62 -23.57 -5.48
CA ASN A 57 -8.53 -22.99 -6.27
C ASN A 57 -8.84 -21.55 -6.74
N SER A 58 -10.10 -21.23 -7.00
CA SER A 58 -10.54 -19.87 -7.31
C SER A 58 -10.42 -18.96 -6.08
N VAL A 59 -10.93 -19.41 -4.93
CA VAL A 59 -10.86 -18.67 -3.66
C VAL A 59 -9.40 -18.43 -3.26
N ASN A 60 -8.52 -19.44 -3.35
CA ASN A 60 -7.09 -19.29 -3.06
C ASN A 60 -6.42 -18.23 -3.94
N ARG A 61 -6.76 -18.18 -5.24
CA ARG A 61 -6.25 -17.13 -6.14
C ARG A 61 -6.75 -15.74 -5.73
N GLN A 62 -8.01 -15.61 -5.35
CA GLN A 62 -8.57 -14.35 -4.86
C GLN A 62 -7.89 -13.90 -3.55
N LEU A 63 -7.70 -14.81 -2.59
CA LEU A 63 -7.00 -14.53 -1.33
C LEU A 63 -5.55 -14.09 -1.56
N ASN A 64 -4.82 -14.76 -2.47
CA ASN A 64 -3.46 -14.34 -2.83
C ASN A 64 -3.46 -12.94 -3.47
N GLY A 65 -4.43 -12.63 -4.32
CA GLY A 65 -4.61 -11.29 -4.89
C GLY A 65 -4.90 -10.23 -3.84
N LEU A 66 -5.73 -10.55 -2.83
CA LEU A 66 -6.01 -9.65 -1.72
C LEU A 66 -4.78 -9.42 -0.84
N ASN A 67 -4.04 -10.47 -0.49
CA ASN A 67 -2.79 -10.36 0.27
C ASN A 67 -1.77 -9.46 -0.44
N ALA A 68 -1.61 -9.62 -1.76
CA ALA A 68 -0.74 -8.75 -2.54
C ALA A 68 -1.21 -7.28 -2.53
N ARG A 69 -2.52 -7.03 -2.65
CA ARG A 69 -3.07 -5.67 -2.59
C ARG A 69 -2.88 -5.04 -1.21
N ILE A 70 -3.07 -5.81 -0.13
CA ILE A 70 -2.85 -5.36 1.24
C ILE A 70 -1.38 -4.98 1.43
N GLY A 71 -0.43 -5.85 1.06
CA GLY A 71 1.00 -5.55 1.18
C GLY A 71 1.44 -4.31 0.37
N ASN A 72 0.85 -4.09 -0.80
CA ASN A 72 1.08 -2.87 -1.58
C ASN A 72 0.55 -1.61 -0.88
N VAL A 73 -0.64 -1.68 -0.27
CA VAL A 73 -1.22 -0.58 0.50
C VAL A 73 -0.36 -0.27 1.73
N GLU A 74 0.03 -1.29 2.50
CA GLU A 74 0.92 -1.14 3.67
C GLU A 74 2.23 -0.45 3.29
N THR A 75 2.86 -0.93 2.21
CA THR A 75 4.10 -0.35 1.69
C THR A 75 3.91 1.11 1.28
N ASN A 76 2.86 1.42 0.52
CA ASN A 76 2.58 2.79 0.08
C ASN A 76 2.31 3.74 1.26
N LEU A 77 1.54 3.29 2.25
CA LEU A 77 1.25 4.06 3.45
C LEU A 77 2.53 4.33 4.24
N ASN A 78 3.40 3.34 4.43
CA ASN A 78 4.68 3.53 5.10
C ASN A 78 5.54 4.59 4.41
N TYR A 79 5.67 4.54 3.07
CA TYR A 79 6.39 5.58 2.32
C TYR A 79 5.81 6.97 2.52
N ARG A 80 4.47 7.09 2.50
CA ARG A 80 3.80 8.37 2.69
C ARG A 80 3.97 8.90 4.10
N ILE A 81 3.93 8.04 5.11
CA ILE A 81 4.17 8.42 6.51
C ILE A 81 5.60 8.93 6.68
N THR A 82 6.61 8.19 6.22
CA THR A 82 8.01 8.64 6.29
C THR A 82 8.24 9.97 5.57
N ALA A 83 7.58 10.19 4.42
CA ALA A 83 7.66 11.46 3.70
C ALA A 83 6.99 12.62 4.45
N LEU A 84 5.92 12.34 5.21
CA LEU A 84 5.26 13.34 6.06
C LEU A 84 6.12 13.68 7.28
N ASP A 85 6.73 12.68 7.93
CA ASP A 85 7.63 12.88 9.07
C ASP A 85 8.79 13.80 8.68
N ALA A 86 9.46 13.53 7.55
CA ALA A 86 10.55 14.39 7.06
C ALA A 86 10.11 15.83 6.75
N ARG A 87 8.86 16.02 6.29
CA ARG A 87 8.31 17.37 6.07
C ARG A 87 8.03 18.08 7.39
N LEU A 88 7.54 17.37 8.41
CA LEU A 88 7.30 17.91 9.74
C LEU A 88 8.63 18.34 10.40
N ASP A 89 9.67 17.51 10.33
CA ASP A 89 11.01 17.86 10.85
C ASP A 89 11.58 19.13 10.18
N SER A 90 11.38 19.26 8.86
CA SER A 90 11.79 20.45 8.11
C SER A 90 11.02 21.70 8.53
N LEU A 91 9.72 21.57 8.79
CA LEU A 91 8.88 22.67 9.28
C LEU A 91 9.27 23.08 10.70
N ASP A 92 9.54 22.11 11.58
CA ASP A 92 9.99 22.37 12.95
C ASP A 92 11.30 23.18 12.95
N THR A 93 12.28 22.74 12.16
CA THR A 93 13.55 23.47 11.98
C THR A 93 13.34 24.90 11.49
N GLN A 94 12.46 25.10 10.51
CA GLN A 94 12.14 26.43 10.00
C GLN A 94 11.45 27.30 11.05
N PHE A 95 10.56 26.73 11.85
CA PHE A 95 9.86 27.43 12.91
C PHE A 95 10.81 27.84 14.04
N THR A 96 11.71 26.96 14.47
CA THR A 96 12.78 27.28 15.41
C THR A 96 13.63 28.44 14.90
N ASN A 97 14.10 28.36 13.65
CA ASN A 97 14.89 29.43 13.03
C ASN A 97 14.12 30.75 12.98
N PHE A 98 12.84 30.71 12.64
CA PHE A 98 11.99 31.90 12.64
C PHE A 98 11.86 32.50 14.05
N GLY A 99 11.65 31.66 15.07
CA GLY A 99 11.61 32.07 16.47
C GLY A 99 12.90 32.77 16.91
N THR A 100 14.06 32.18 16.61
CA THR A 100 15.38 32.79 16.89
C THR A 100 15.53 34.16 16.22
N ARG A 101 15.16 34.27 14.95
CA ARG A 101 15.23 35.54 14.19
C ARG A 101 14.31 36.61 14.75
N LEU A 102 13.10 36.22 15.16
CA LEU A 102 12.13 37.12 15.77
C LEU A 102 12.64 37.66 17.10
N GLN A 103 13.12 36.78 17.99
CA GLN A 103 13.70 37.16 19.27
C GLN A 103 14.89 38.10 19.08
N ALA A 104 15.81 37.78 18.15
CA ALA A 104 16.94 38.64 17.84
C ALA A 104 16.50 40.02 17.31
N SER A 105 15.44 40.07 16.49
CA SER A 105 14.86 41.31 16.00
C SER A 105 14.29 42.17 17.12
N GLU A 106 13.57 41.56 18.06
CA GLU A 106 12.99 42.24 19.23
C GLU A 106 14.08 42.78 20.16
N THR A 107 15.07 41.96 20.52
CA THR A 107 16.23 42.38 21.32
C THR A 107 16.96 43.55 20.65
N ASN A 108 17.21 43.45 19.34
CA ASN A 108 17.85 44.53 18.60
C ASN A 108 16.99 45.78 18.49
N ALA A 109 15.66 45.66 18.41
CA ALA A 109 14.77 46.81 18.44
C ALA A 109 14.85 47.53 19.78
N GLN A 110 14.85 46.79 20.89
CA GLN A 110 15.02 47.37 22.23
C GLN A 110 16.39 48.04 22.39
N ALA A 111 17.48 47.36 22.04
CA ALA A 111 18.82 47.93 22.10
C ALA A 111 18.94 49.23 21.28
N ARG A 112 18.33 49.28 20.07
CA ARG A 112 18.28 50.50 19.26
C ARG A 112 17.50 51.62 19.92
N LEU A 113 16.37 51.32 20.56
CA LEU A 113 15.60 52.33 21.31
C LEU A 113 16.44 52.90 22.45
N PHE A 114 17.04 52.06 23.30
CA PHE A 114 17.92 52.52 24.38
C PHE A 114 19.08 53.36 23.85
N ASN A 115 19.79 52.86 22.84
CA ASN A 115 20.95 53.53 22.27
C ASN A 115 20.58 54.88 21.61
N SER A 116 19.37 55.03 21.08
CA SER A 116 18.91 56.28 20.46
C SER A 116 18.71 57.41 21.48
N HIS A 117 18.52 57.10 22.76
CA HIS A 117 18.33 58.09 23.82
C HIS A 117 19.64 58.49 24.52
N ILE A 118 20.77 57.88 24.15
CA ILE A 118 22.06 58.19 24.75
C ILE A 118 22.58 59.53 24.23
N SER A 119 22.82 60.45 25.18
CA SER A 119 23.31 61.81 24.88
C SER A 119 24.80 62.01 25.21
N SER A 120 25.39 61.12 26.01
CA SER A 120 26.80 61.20 26.42
C SER A 120 27.66 60.16 25.71
N ARG A 121 28.91 60.53 25.39
CA ARG A 121 29.88 59.68 24.69
C ARG A 121 30.36 58.48 25.50
N ASP A 122 30.30 58.60 26.83
CA ASP A 122 30.82 57.58 27.75
C ASP A 122 29.72 56.68 28.33
N THR A 123 28.44 56.93 27.99
CA THR A 123 27.34 56.06 28.39
C THR A 123 27.43 54.71 27.69
N PRO A 124 27.27 53.59 28.42
CA PRO A 124 27.27 52.26 27.82
C PRO A 124 26.18 52.09 26.77
N LEU A 125 26.53 51.45 25.65
CA LEU A 125 25.56 51.01 24.64
C LEU A 125 25.06 49.61 24.96
N GLU A 126 23.77 49.38 24.72
CA GLU A 126 23.20 48.03 24.69
C GLU A 126 23.65 47.30 23.42
N PRO A 127 24.28 46.12 23.53
CA PRO A 127 24.79 45.39 22.38
C PRO A 127 23.68 44.80 21.52
N LEU A 128 23.93 44.76 20.21
CA LEU A 128 23.10 44.02 19.27
C LEU A 128 23.46 42.53 19.28
N VAL A 129 22.47 41.71 18.96
CA VAL A 129 22.60 40.28 18.72
C VAL A 129 22.50 39.97 17.23
N SER A 130 23.13 38.88 16.81
CA SER A 130 23.06 38.34 15.46
C SER A 130 21.64 37.87 15.16
N ALA A 131 21.14 38.24 13.98
CA ALA A 131 19.82 37.82 13.54
C ALA A 131 19.76 36.32 13.21
N ILE A 132 20.89 35.63 13.04
CA ILE A 132 20.93 34.24 12.58
C ILE A 132 20.75 33.26 13.75
N ASP A 133 21.42 33.54 14.86
CA ASP A 133 21.56 32.62 16.00
C ASP A 133 21.23 33.28 17.35
N GLY A 134 20.90 34.57 17.37
CA GLY A 134 20.58 35.30 18.60
C GLY A 134 21.78 35.56 19.51
N THR A 135 23.00 35.26 19.07
CA THR A 135 24.21 35.46 19.88
C THR A 135 24.67 36.92 19.86
N LEU A 136 25.37 37.37 20.90
CA LEU A 136 25.91 38.74 20.94
C LEU A 136 26.88 38.99 19.79
N ILE A 137 26.77 40.17 19.16
CA ILE A 137 27.73 40.58 18.14
C ILE A 137 29.08 40.88 18.80
N ILE A 138 30.07 40.05 18.48
CA ILE A 138 31.43 40.20 18.99
C ILE A 138 32.03 41.52 18.49
N GLY A 139 32.67 42.25 19.40
CA GLY A 139 33.28 43.55 19.09
C GLY A 139 32.28 44.69 18.99
N PHE A 140 31.04 44.51 19.46
CA PHE A 140 30.10 45.62 19.58
C PHE A 140 30.68 46.71 20.52
N PRO A 141 30.68 48.00 20.12
CA PRO A 141 31.25 49.07 20.92
C PRO A 141 30.60 49.19 22.29
N ALA A 142 31.43 49.27 23.35
CA ALA A 142 30.92 49.43 24.71
C ALA A 142 30.25 50.80 24.92
N THR A 143 30.65 51.85 24.20
CA THR A 143 30.11 53.21 24.30
C THR A 143 30.05 53.90 22.93
N SER A 144 29.28 54.98 22.81
CA SER A 144 29.21 55.76 21.56
C SER A 144 30.54 56.47 21.23
N GLY A 145 31.36 56.78 22.23
CA GLY A 145 32.72 57.27 22.03
C GLY A 145 33.63 56.26 21.31
N ALA A 146 33.48 54.96 21.63
CA ALA A 146 34.27 53.87 21.06
C ALA A 146 33.96 53.60 19.57
N LEU A 147 32.83 54.11 19.04
CA LEU A 147 32.50 54.03 17.60
C LEU A 147 33.59 54.68 16.72
N SER A 148 34.26 55.70 17.24
CA SER A 148 35.33 56.42 16.52
C SER A 148 36.56 55.54 16.22
N GLY A 149 36.71 54.42 16.95
CA GLY A 149 37.79 53.46 16.78
C GLY A 149 37.45 52.25 15.89
N LEU A 150 36.20 52.13 15.41
CA LEU A 150 35.81 51.09 14.47
C LEU A 150 36.25 51.47 13.04
N SER A 151 37.51 51.24 12.69
CA SER A 151 37.91 51.20 11.28
C SER A 151 37.25 49.99 10.61
N GLY A 152 36.55 50.18 9.49
CA GLY A 152 35.74 49.16 8.80
C GLY A 152 36.55 47.98 8.23
N THR A 153 37.05 47.10 9.09
CA THR A 153 37.67 45.82 8.71
C THR A 153 36.80 44.65 9.15
N SER A 154 35.64 44.52 8.52
CA SER A 154 34.88 43.26 8.50
C SER A 154 34.02 43.19 7.23
N SER A 155 34.63 43.50 6.08
CA SER A 155 34.15 43.00 4.79
C SER A 155 34.79 41.64 4.54
N GLY A 156 33.97 40.68 4.12
CA GLY A 156 34.25 39.26 4.18
C GLY A 156 35.50 38.80 3.43
N SER A 157 36.20 37.86 4.05
CA SER A 157 37.06 36.90 3.38
C SER A 157 37.32 35.72 4.32
N SER A 158 36.35 34.82 4.44
CA SER A 158 36.66 33.40 4.66
C SER A 158 36.40 32.70 3.34
N MET A 159 37.40 32.85 2.47
CA MET A 159 37.54 32.14 1.21
C MET A 159 38.06 30.74 1.57
N ALA A 160 37.47 29.74 0.92
CA ALA A 160 37.78 28.33 1.04
C ALA A 160 39.27 28.03 1.26
N THR A 161 39.56 27.08 2.15
CA THR A 161 40.80 26.30 2.08
C THR A 161 40.53 24.87 2.53
N CYS A 162 40.75 23.97 1.57
CA CYS A 162 40.87 22.52 1.61
C CYS A 162 39.63 21.68 1.93
#